data_AF-A0A091BVV9-F1
#
_entry.id   AF-A0A091BVV9-F1
#
_cell.length_a   1.000
_cell.length_b   1.000
_cell.length_c   1.000
_cell.angle_alpha   90.00
_cell.angle_beta   90.00
_cell.angle_gamma   90.00
#
_symmetry.space_group_name_H-M   'P 1'
#
loop_
_entity.id
_entity.type
_entity.pdbx_description
1 polymer ?
#
loop_
_entity_poly.entity_id
_entity_poly.type
_entity_poly.pdbx_seq_one_letter_code
_entity_poly.pdbx_strand_id
1 'polypeptide(L)'
;MIAALLAAALALAAPEEVVPAVATDACPEPRTVLPRYPASLARANKAGVVLVGARFDDCGRITETRLDQSSGHELFDAAAREAVARYVLSGKQRAKARDGWVQAPVKFGGIRTVEVSEIPWPRSHRKPRYQADDQPLPFDSVAAFRTARPTEGGLVYREPYGIARATSGEVFRTTMAPDKADPGVFWLEYIIQSAPPASPVEPSSPNIYAAVARYRLVEENGEPVVRLGILCERPEEECQKLRDFLFQGLPFAKARRR
;
A
#
# COMPACT_ATOMS: atom_id res chain seq x y z
N MET A 1 -27.95 37.11 -65.02
CA MET A 1 -27.35 35.85 -64.56
C MET A 1 -25.89 36.17 -64.21
N ILE A 2 -25.58 36.67 -63.03
CA ILE A 2 -25.18 35.97 -61.78
C ILE A 2 -24.07 34.93 -61.97
N ALA A 3 -23.04 35.06 -61.11
CA ALA A 3 -21.96 34.13 -60.74
C ALA A 3 -20.64 34.26 -61.54
N ALA A 4 -19.44 34.27 -60.93
CA ALA A 4 -19.03 34.35 -59.52
C ALA A 4 -17.54 34.73 -59.52
N LEU A 5 -17.16 35.72 -58.71
CA LEU A 5 -15.75 36.07 -58.45
C LEU A 5 -15.24 35.17 -57.31
N LEU A 6 -14.31 34.27 -57.63
CA LEU A 6 -13.51 33.55 -56.63
C LEU A 6 -12.41 34.50 -56.11
N ALA A 7 -12.50 34.89 -54.84
CA ALA A 7 -11.41 35.52 -54.10
C ALA A 7 -10.59 34.44 -53.40
N ALA A 8 -9.35 34.21 -53.86
CA ALA A 8 -8.38 33.37 -53.18
C ALA A 8 -7.70 34.21 -52.08
N ALA A 9 -8.05 33.95 -50.82
CA ALA A 9 -7.35 34.50 -49.67
C ALA A 9 -6.04 33.72 -49.47
N LEU A 10 -4.90 34.33 -49.83
CA LEU A 10 -3.59 33.88 -49.39
C LEU A 10 -3.42 34.25 -47.91
N ALA A 11 -3.51 33.25 -47.03
CA ALA A 11 -3.12 33.38 -45.64
C ALA A 11 -1.59 33.52 -45.57
N LEU A 12 -1.10 34.71 -45.20
CA LEU A 12 0.28 34.87 -44.74
C LEU A 12 0.43 34.12 -43.41
N ALA A 13 1.08 32.96 -43.45
CA ALA A 13 1.61 32.33 -42.25
C ALA A 13 2.76 33.19 -41.72
N ALA A 14 2.56 33.84 -40.59
CA ALA A 14 3.63 34.48 -39.84
C ALA A 14 4.64 33.39 -39.40
N PRO A 15 5.96 33.65 -39.45
CA PRO A 15 6.94 32.72 -38.91
C PRO A 15 6.72 32.63 -37.39
N GLU A 16 6.37 31.44 -36.93
CA GLU A 16 6.32 31.12 -35.51
C GLU A 16 7.75 31.21 -34.98
N GLU A 17 8.02 32.29 -34.25
CA GLU A 17 9.29 32.56 -33.60
C GLU A 17 9.51 31.45 -32.57
N VAL A 18 10.33 30.47 -32.93
CA VAL A 18 10.76 29.39 -32.05
C VAL A 18 11.65 30.04 -30.98
N VAL A 19 11.03 30.52 -29.92
CA VAL A 19 11.74 30.97 -28.72
C VAL A 19 12.54 29.77 -28.20
N PRO A 20 13.89 29.81 -28.19
CA PRO A 20 14.66 28.74 -27.62
C PRO A 20 14.35 28.69 -26.13
N ALA A 21 13.80 27.56 -25.69
CA ALA A 21 13.66 27.27 -24.26
C ALA A 21 15.08 27.27 -23.67
N VAL A 22 15.42 28.35 -22.98
CA VAL A 22 16.67 28.47 -22.23
C VAL A 22 16.68 27.34 -21.21
N ALA A 23 17.41 26.28 -21.52
CA ALA A 23 17.81 25.27 -20.56
C ALA A 23 18.76 25.95 -19.59
N THR A 24 18.21 26.50 -18.51
CA THR A 24 19.01 26.89 -17.36
C THR A 24 19.52 25.60 -16.72
N ASP A 25 20.85 25.40 -16.74
CA ASP A 25 21.61 24.30 -16.10
C ASP A 25 21.46 24.21 -14.55
N ALA A 26 20.49 24.91 -13.98
CA ALA A 26 20.17 24.85 -12.56
C ALA A 26 18.93 23.97 -12.33
N CYS A 27 19.08 22.96 -11.47
CA CYS A 27 17.92 22.21 -11.00
C CYS A 27 16.91 23.16 -10.33
N PRO A 28 15.59 22.98 -10.55
CA PRO A 28 14.59 23.86 -9.97
C PRO A 28 14.52 23.68 -8.46
N GLU A 29 14.08 24.74 -7.77
CA GLU A 29 13.87 24.69 -6.33
C GLU A 29 12.82 23.64 -5.94
N PRO A 30 13.03 22.88 -4.85
CA PRO A 30 12.06 21.92 -4.35
C PRO A 30 10.70 22.56 -4.07
N ARG A 31 9.64 21.93 -4.55
CA ARG A 31 8.28 22.42 -4.34
C ARG A 31 7.26 21.28 -4.30
N THR A 32 6.24 21.47 -3.48
CA THR A 32 5.06 20.61 -3.44
C THR A 32 3.85 21.42 -3.90
N VAL A 33 3.06 20.85 -4.80
CA VAL A 33 1.85 21.49 -5.32
C VAL A 33 0.63 20.98 -4.56
N LEU A 34 -0.21 21.87 -4.05
CA LEU A 34 -1.46 21.46 -3.41
C LEU A 34 -2.41 20.82 -4.45
N PRO A 35 -3.05 19.69 -4.12
CA PRO A 35 -4.01 19.07 -5.02
C PRO A 35 -5.27 19.92 -5.15
N ARG A 36 -5.86 19.91 -6.35
CA ARG A 36 -7.19 20.50 -6.55
C ARG A 36 -8.22 19.63 -5.83
N TYR A 37 -8.94 20.21 -4.88
CA TYR A 37 -10.02 19.49 -4.20
C TYR A 37 -11.23 19.34 -5.15
N PRO A 38 -11.66 18.11 -5.50
CA PRO A 38 -12.84 17.91 -6.34
C PRO A 38 -14.11 18.48 -5.69
N ALA A 39 -14.83 19.34 -6.42
CA ALA A 39 -15.95 20.11 -5.87
C ALA A 39 -17.11 19.21 -5.38
N SER A 40 -17.36 18.07 -6.02
CA SER A 40 -18.39 17.11 -5.59
C SER A 40 -18.07 16.50 -4.22
N LEU A 41 -16.80 16.12 -3.99
CA LEU A 41 -16.34 15.54 -2.73
C LEU A 41 -16.23 16.60 -1.62
N ALA A 42 -15.86 17.83 -1.99
CA ALA A 42 -15.84 18.96 -1.06
C ALA A 42 -17.26 19.26 -0.53
N ARG A 43 -18.25 19.37 -1.43
CA ARG A 43 -19.67 19.59 -1.05
C ARG A 43 -20.22 18.45 -0.20
N ALA A 44 -19.72 17.23 -0.39
CA ALA A 44 -20.10 16.05 0.37
C ALA A 44 -19.26 15.81 1.64
N ASN A 45 -18.39 16.75 2.03
CA ASN A 45 -17.50 16.67 3.19
C ASN A 45 -16.68 15.36 3.27
N LYS A 46 -16.28 14.80 2.12
CA LYS A 46 -15.49 13.57 2.07
C LYS A 46 -14.02 13.89 2.29
N ALA A 47 -13.31 13.09 3.07
CA ALA A 47 -11.87 13.24 3.28
C ALA A 47 -11.14 11.96 2.85
N GLY A 48 -9.85 12.07 2.61
CA GLY A 48 -9.07 10.92 2.17
C GLY A 48 -7.58 11.20 2.09
N VAL A 49 -6.80 10.14 2.09
CA VAL A 49 -5.37 10.17 1.79
C VAL A 49 -5.12 9.28 0.60
N VAL A 50 -4.49 9.82 -0.43
CA VAL A 50 -4.02 9.09 -1.60
C VAL A 50 -2.52 8.96 -1.48
N LEU A 51 -1.98 7.77 -1.73
CA LEU A 51 -0.53 7.60 -1.85
C LEU A 51 -0.16 7.46 -3.33
N VAL A 52 0.72 8.33 -3.78
CA VAL A 52 1.19 8.37 -5.16
C VAL A 52 2.66 7.99 -5.20
N GLY A 53 2.99 6.95 -5.95
CA GLY A 53 4.37 6.64 -6.29
C GLY A 53 4.85 7.61 -7.37
N ALA A 54 6.02 8.20 -7.18
CA ALA A 54 6.62 9.16 -8.08
C ALA A 54 8.07 8.79 -8.41
N ARG A 55 8.38 8.62 -9.69
CA ARG A 55 9.73 8.51 -10.21
C ARG A 55 10.25 9.89 -10.57
N PHE A 56 11.54 10.13 -10.39
CA PHE A 56 12.12 11.45 -10.57
C PHE A 56 13.46 11.41 -11.30
N ASP A 57 13.86 12.55 -11.87
CA ASP A 57 15.18 12.76 -12.48
C ASP A 57 16.24 13.21 -11.47
N ASP A 58 17.48 13.42 -11.92
CA ASP A 58 18.59 13.84 -11.04
C ASP A 58 18.35 15.20 -10.36
N CYS A 59 17.44 16.01 -10.90
CA CYS A 59 17.01 17.29 -10.34
C CYS A 59 15.78 17.19 -9.43
N GLY A 60 15.18 16.00 -9.27
CA GLY A 60 14.00 15.77 -8.46
C GLY A 60 12.67 16.10 -9.11
N ARG A 61 12.63 16.40 -10.42
CA ARG A 61 11.37 16.58 -11.14
C ARG A 61 10.72 15.23 -11.33
N ILE A 62 9.40 15.16 -11.16
CA ILE A 62 8.67 13.91 -11.33
C ILE A 62 8.54 13.59 -12.83
N THR A 63 9.01 12.41 -13.23
CA THR A 63 8.97 11.90 -14.61
C THR A 63 7.84 10.89 -14.81
N GLU A 64 7.44 10.19 -13.74
CA GLU A 64 6.38 9.19 -13.79
C GLU A 64 5.57 9.20 -12.50
N THR A 65 4.25 8.99 -12.61
CA THR A 65 3.37 8.81 -11.43
C THR A 65 2.51 7.57 -11.55
N ARG A 66 2.37 6.85 -10.44
CA ARG A 66 1.46 5.72 -10.30
C ARG A 66 0.64 5.83 -9.02
N LEU A 67 -0.54 5.21 -9.04
CA LEU A 67 -1.37 5.12 -7.84
C LEU A 67 -0.89 3.95 -6.98
N ASP A 68 -0.37 4.24 -5.78
CA ASP A 68 0.04 3.21 -4.83
C ASP A 68 -1.10 2.85 -3.87
N GLN A 69 -1.86 3.84 -3.39
CA GLN A 69 -3.07 3.63 -2.58
C GLN A 69 -4.16 4.64 -2.94
N SER A 70 -5.32 4.11 -3.31
CA SER A 70 -6.55 4.88 -3.46
C SER A 70 -7.08 5.36 -2.11
N SER A 71 -7.66 6.56 -2.12
CA SER A 71 -8.45 7.08 -0.99
C SER A 71 -9.83 6.41 -0.84
N GLY A 72 -10.23 5.56 -1.80
CA GLY A 72 -11.61 5.08 -1.96
C GLY A 72 -12.46 6.00 -2.85
N HIS A 73 -11.88 7.09 -3.37
CA HIS A 73 -12.54 8.03 -4.26
C HIS A 73 -11.68 8.34 -5.48
N GLU A 74 -12.13 7.92 -6.66
CA GLU A 74 -11.37 8.09 -7.92
C GLU A 74 -11.01 9.55 -8.22
N LEU A 75 -11.88 10.50 -7.86
CA LEU A 75 -11.63 11.92 -8.06
C LEU A 75 -10.49 12.46 -7.17
N PHE A 76 -10.32 11.94 -5.95
CA PHE A 76 -9.16 12.27 -5.13
C PHE A 76 -7.90 11.64 -5.71
N ASP A 77 -8.00 10.40 -6.20
CA ASP A 77 -6.85 9.68 -6.76
C ASP A 77 -6.30 10.39 -8.00
N ALA A 78 -7.19 10.84 -8.90
CA ALA A 78 -6.84 11.62 -10.07
C ALA A 78 -6.18 12.95 -9.68
N ALA A 79 -6.82 13.72 -8.78
CA ALA A 79 -6.31 15.02 -8.33
C ALA A 79 -4.95 14.91 -7.62
N ALA A 80 -4.72 13.83 -6.87
CA ALA A 80 -3.45 13.58 -6.20
C ALA A 80 -2.33 13.29 -7.19
N ARG A 81 -2.56 12.42 -8.18
CA ARG A 81 -1.57 12.11 -9.22
C ARG A 81 -1.20 13.35 -10.02
N GLU A 82 -2.18 14.15 -10.38
CA GLU A 82 -1.99 15.41 -11.11
C GLU A 82 -1.14 16.41 -10.30
N ALA A 83 -1.37 16.50 -8.99
CA ALA A 83 -0.57 17.35 -8.10
C ALA A 83 0.88 16.87 -8.01
N VAL A 84 1.08 15.58 -7.74
CA VAL A 84 2.40 14.98 -7.53
C VAL A 84 3.25 15.01 -8.80
N ALA A 85 2.64 14.87 -9.98
CA ALA A 85 3.34 15.02 -11.26
C ALA A 85 4.04 16.40 -11.42
N ARG A 86 3.66 17.41 -10.64
CA ARG A 86 4.24 18.76 -10.67
C ARG A 86 5.24 19.03 -9.55
N TYR A 87 5.53 18.05 -8.70
CA TYR A 87 6.47 18.21 -7.59
C TYR A 87 7.90 18.34 -8.11
N VAL A 88 8.72 18.99 -7.28
CA VAL A 88 10.17 18.94 -7.38
C VAL A 88 10.68 18.50 -6.00
N LEU A 89 11.36 17.37 -5.96
CA LEU A 89 11.83 16.75 -4.73
C LEU A 89 13.15 17.37 -4.27
N SER A 90 13.22 17.71 -2.99
CA SER A 90 14.47 18.08 -2.32
C SER A 90 15.44 16.90 -2.27
N GLY A 91 16.73 17.17 -2.08
CA GLY A 91 17.74 16.12 -1.88
C GLY A 91 17.38 15.16 -0.73
N LYS A 92 16.79 15.67 0.35
CA LYS A 92 16.30 14.85 1.48
C LYS A 92 15.16 13.91 1.08
N GLN A 93 14.26 14.34 0.19
CA GLN A 93 13.18 13.48 -0.30
C GLN A 93 13.71 12.44 -1.28
N ARG A 94 14.64 12.82 -2.17
CA ARG A 94 15.30 11.90 -3.11
C ARG A 94 16.11 10.81 -2.39
N ALA A 95 16.76 11.14 -1.28
CA ALA A 95 17.49 10.17 -0.46
C ALA A 95 16.61 9.06 0.14
N LYS A 96 15.27 9.26 0.19
CA LYS A 96 14.31 8.25 0.63
C LYS A 96 13.86 7.30 -0.50
N ALA A 97 14.38 7.48 -1.71
CA ALA A 97 13.98 6.66 -2.84
C ALA A 97 14.47 5.22 -2.72
N ARG A 98 13.63 4.30 -3.20
CA ARG A 98 13.98 2.89 -3.42
C ARG A 98 13.66 2.59 -4.89
N ASP A 99 14.62 2.03 -5.62
CA ASP A 99 14.51 1.74 -7.05
C ASP A 99 14.11 2.96 -7.91
N GLY A 100 14.54 4.15 -7.50
CA GLY A 100 14.21 5.41 -8.17
C GLY A 100 12.79 5.94 -7.90
N TRP A 101 12.05 5.35 -6.97
CA TRP A 101 10.69 5.76 -6.59
C TRP A 101 10.63 6.35 -5.18
N VAL A 102 9.86 7.42 -5.03
CA VAL A 102 9.38 7.91 -3.73
C VAL A 102 7.86 7.79 -3.65
N GLN A 103 7.32 7.81 -2.43
CA GLN A 103 5.87 7.85 -2.21
C GLN A 103 5.46 9.19 -1.60
N ALA A 104 4.55 9.88 -2.28
CA ALA A 104 3.99 11.14 -1.84
C ALA A 104 2.59 10.93 -1.25
N PRO A 105 2.40 11.12 0.07
CA PRO A 105 1.06 11.17 0.65
C PRO A 105 0.38 12.49 0.28
N VAL A 106 -0.79 12.39 -0.35
CA VAL A 106 -1.63 13.54 -0.71
C VAL A 106 -2.93 13.48 0.09
N LYS A 107 -3.15 14.50 0.92
CA LYS A 107 -4.28 14.54 1.84
C LYS A 107 -5.37 15.49 1.36
N PHE A 108 -6.61 15.03 1.43
CA PHE A 108 -7.81 15.83 1.24
C PHE A 108 -8.54 15.94 2.59
N GLY A 109 -8.53 17.15 3.16
CA GLY A 109 -9.19 17.49 4.43
C GLY A 109 -8.29 17.41 5.68
N GLY A 110 -8.54 18.30 6.66
CA GLY A 110 -7.96 18.31 8.01
C GLY A 110 -6.48 18.74 8.15
N ILE A 111 -6.13 19.42 9.25
CA ILE A 111 -4.78 19.86 9.62
C ILE A 111 -4.00 18.71 10.26
N ARG A 112 -3.37 17.84 9.46
CA ARG A 112 -2.25 17.00 9.92
C ARG A 112 -1.38 16.70 8.71
N THR A 113 -0.15 17.22 8.76
CA THR A 113 0.95 16.89 7.85
C THR A 113 1.30 15.44 8.08
N VAL A 114 0.98 14.57 7.14
CA VAL A 114 1.46 13.19 7.17
C VAL A 114 2.81 13.21 6.47
N GLU A 115 3.86 12.94 7.22
CA GLU A 115 5.22 12.87 6.69
C GLU A 115 5.34 11.81 5.60
N VAL A 116 6.26 12.04 4.65
CA VAL A 116 6.70 11.04 3.68
C VAL A 116 7.31 9.86 4.45
N SER A 117 6.54 8.78 4.59
CA SER A 117 6.96 7.52 5.19
C SER A 117 7.60 6.60 4.16
N GLU A 118 8.54 5.76 4.59
CA GLU A 118 9.06 4.63 3.82
C GLU A 118 7.89 3.77 3.33
N ILE A 119 7.92 3.33 2.06
CA ILE A 119 6.86 2.50 1.48
C ILE A 119 6.85 1.17 2.24
N PRO A 120 5.82 0.82 3.02
CA PRO A 120 5.73 -0.53 3.54
C PRO A 120 5.38 -1.44 2.36
N TRP A 121 6.33 -2.29 1.98
CA TRP A 121 6.08 -3.47 1.17
C TRP A 121 4.87 -4.22 1.78
N PRO A 122 3.86 -4.64 0.98
CA PRO A 122 3.94 -5.04 -0.43
C PRO A 122 3.59 -3.97 -1.47
N ARG A 123 3.49 -2.70 -1.08
CA ARG A 123 3.08 -1.65 -2.03
C ARG A 123 4.05 -1.44 -3.20
N SER A 124 5.33 -1.76 -3.04
CA SER A 124 6.32 -1.70 -4.13
C SER A 124 6.30 -2.93 -5.06
N HIS A 125 5.70 -4.05 -4.66
CA HIS A 125 5.89 -5.34 -5.33
C HIS A 125 4.56 -6.06 -5.61
N ARG A 126 4.03 -5.86 -6.83
CA ARG A 126 2.84 -6.59 -7.29
C ARG A 126 3.18 -8.07 -7.52
N LYS A 127 2.36 -8.96 -6.96
CA LYS A 127 2.41 -10.41 -7.17
C LYS A 127 3.75 -11.03 -6.74
N PRO A 128 4.09 -11.02 -5.44
CA PRO A 128 5.30 -11.69 -4.96
C PRO A 128 5.23 -13.21 -5.15
N ARG A 129 6.40 -13.83 -5.18
CA ARG A 129 6.54 -15.29 -5.10
C ARG A 129 6.53 -15.71 -3.64
N TYR A 130 5.70 -16.67 -3.27
CA TYR A 130 5.69 -17.24 -1.92
C TYR A 130 6.62 -18.45 -1.88
N GLN A 131 7.48 -18.50 -0.87
CA GLN A 131 8.37 -19.62 -0.59
C GLN A 131 8.33 -19.94 0.91
N ALA A 132 8.58 -21.19 1.26
CA ALA A 132 8.82 -21.54 2.64
C ALA A 132 10.00 -20.70 3.17
N ASP A 133 9.83 -20.23 4.41
CA ASP A 133 10.91 -19.58 5.12
C ASP A 133 12.04 -20.58 5.34
N ASP A 134 13.25 -20.18 4.98
CA ASP A 134 14.49 -20.94 5.17
C ASP A 134 15.09 -20.71 6.56
N GLN A 135 14.59 -19.71 7.29
CA GLN A 135 14.94 -19.47 8.68
C GLN A 135 13.86 -20.07 9.59
N PRO A 136 14.25 -20.81 10.65
CA PRO A 136 13.29 -21.26 11.63
C PRO A 136 12.61 -20.07 12.32
N LEU A 137 11.40 -20.30 12.83
CA LEU A 137 10.76 -19.36 13.72
C LEU A 137 11.51 -19.36 15.06
N PRO A 138 11.72 -18.20 15.70
CA PRO A 138 12.43 -18.10 16.98
C PRO A 138 11.55 -18.48 18.18
N PHE A 139 10.46 -19.22 17.94
CA PHE A 139 9.46 -19.58 18.93
C PHE A 139 9.05 -21.04 18.72
N ASP A 140 9.01 -21.79 19.81
CA ASP A 140 8.66 -23.22 19.78
C ASP A 140 7.16 -23.48 20.02
N SER A 141 6.41 -22.46 20.46
CA SER A 141 4.96 -22.53 20.65
C SER A 141 4.27 -21.19 20.39
N VAL A 142 2.98 -21.24 20.08
CA VAL A 142 2.14 -20.03 19.94
C VAL A 142 2.09 -19.26 21.26
N ALA A 143 2.04 -19.98 22.38
CA ALA A 143 2.11 -19.38 23.71
C ALA A 143 3.42 -18.61 23.93
N ALA A 144 4.58 -19.21 23.60
CA ALA A 144 5.88 -18.55 23.72
C ALA A 144 5.96 -17.29 22.84
N PHE A 145 5.44 -17.35 21.60
CA PHE A 145 5.32 -16.17 20.74
C PHE A 145 4.53 -15.05 21.44
N ARG A 146 3.35 -15.35 21.98
CA ARG A 146 2.48 -14.32 22.59
C ARG A 146 3.03 -13.73 23.88
N THR A 147 3.79 -14.52 24.66
CA THR A 147 4.50 -14.01 25.83
C THR A 147 5.64 -13.08 25.44
N ALA A 148 6.43 -13.45 24.44
CA ALA A 148 7.55 -12.65 23.96
C ALA A 148 7.09 -11.41 23.17
N ARG A 149 5.90 -11.48 22.56
CA ARG A 149 5.30 -10.44 21.73
C ARG A 149 3.87 -10.20 22.15
N PRO A 150 3.66 -9.48 23.28
CA PRO A 150 2.33 -9.00 23.59
C PRO A 150 1.86 -8.14 22.42
N THR A 151 0.66 -8.41 21.91
CA THR A 151 0.03 -7.62 20.85
C THR A 151 -0.17 -6.20 21.38
N GLU A 152 0.82 -5.33 21.19
CA GLU A 152 0.68 -3.92 21.53
C GLU A 152 -0.32 -3.29 20.57
N GLY A 153 -1.31 -2.57 21.10
CA GLY A 153 -2.47 -2.05 20.36
C GLY A 153 -2.18 -0.97 19.31
N GLY A 154 -0.96 -0.88 18.77
CA GLY A 154 -0.56 0.08 17.75
C GLY A 154 0.06 -0.64 16.56
N LEU A 155 -0.58 -0.51 15.39
CA LEU A 155 -0.16 -1.05 14.08
C LEU A 155 -0.64 -2.47 13.73
N VAL A 156 -1.81 -2.89 14.20
CA VAL A 156 -2.61 -3.80 13.36
C VAL A 156 -3.00 -2.98 12.13
N TYR A 157 -2.45 -3.24 10.93
CA TYR A 157 -3.04 -2.59 9.76
C TYR A 157 -4.51 -3.01 9.72
N ARG A 158 -5.39 -2.02 9.54
CA ARG A 158 -6.86 -2.04 9.75
C ARG A 158 -7.51 -3.41 9.94
N GLU A 159 -8.31 -3.52 11.02
CA GLU A 159 -9.32 -4.55 11.36
C GLU A 159 -9.29 -5.86 10.54
N PRO A 160 -9.25 -7.01 11.24
CA PRO A 160 -8.70 -8.30 10.78
C PRO A 160 -8.83 -8.54 9.27
N TYR A 161 -7.68 -8.68 8.62
CA TYR A 161 -7.53 -8.89 7.17
C TYR A 161 -8.28 -10.10 6.63
N GLY A 162 -8.56 -11.07 7.50
CA GLY A 162 -9.46 -12.17 7.25
C GLY A 162 -10.41 -12.32 8.41
N ILE A 163 -11.72 -12.29 8.11
CA ILE A 163 -12.76 -12.83 8.99
C ILE A 163 -13.49 -13.90 8.19
N ALA A 164 -13.55 -15.12 8.72
CA ALA A 164 -14.45 -16.15 8.24
C ALA A 164 -15.37 -16.58 9.39
N ARG A 165 -16.62 -16.91 9.06
CA ARG A 165 -17.60 -17.41 10.03
C ARG A 165 -17.95 -18.83 9.65
N ALA A 166 -17.80 -19.77 10.57
CA ALA A 166 -18.31 -21.12 10.38
C ALA A 166 -19.80 -21.17 10.68
N THR A 167 -20.47 -22.18 10.13
CA THR A 167 -21.88 -22.49 10.42
C THR A 167 -22.10 -22.81 11.90
N SER A 168 -21.06 -23.29 12.60
CA SER A 168 -21.03 -23.47 14.06
C SER A 168 -21.13 -22.16 14.86
N GLY A 169 -21.02 -21.00 14.21
CA GLY A 169 -20.99 -19.69 14.86
C GLY A 169 -19.58 -19.23 15.26
N GLU A 170 -18.56 -20.08 15.10
CA GLU A 170 -17.16 -19.71 15.32
C GLU A 170 -16.70 -18.66 14.32
N VAL A 171 -15.87 -17.73 14.80
CA VAL A 171 -15.29 -16.65 14.00
C VAL A 171 -13.78 -16.83 13.93
N PHE A 172 -13.29 -17.07 12.74
CA PHE A 172 -11.86 -17.16 12.44
C PHE A 172 -11.38 -15.77 12.05
N ARG A 173 -10.37 -15.26 12.76
CA ARG A 173 -9.79 -13.94 12.54
C ARG A 173 -8.31 -14.06 12.29
N THR A 174 -7.83 -13.29 11.33
CA THR A 174 -6.39 -13.13 11.08
C THR A 174 -6.00 -11.70 11.36
N THR A 175 -5.07 -11.51 12.29
CA THR A 175 -4.42 -10.22 12.53
C THR A 175 -3.04 -10.22 11.89
N MET A 176 -2.49 -9.03 11.64
CA MET A 176 -1.13 -8.85 11.16
C MET A 176 -0.57 -7.57 11.74
N ALA A 177 0.62 -7.68 12.32
CA ALA A 177 1.38 -6.57 12.89
C ALA A 177 2.81 -6.57 12.32
N PRO A 178 3.40 -5.40 12.05
CA PRO A 178 4.80 -5.31 11.66
C PRO A 178 5.71 -5.64 12.85
N ASP A 179 6.89 -6.16 12.55
CA ASP A 179 7.97 -6.25 13.52
C ASP A 179 8.51 -4.87 13.86
N LYS A 180 8.83 -4.65 15.13
CA LYS A 180 9.37 -3.36 15.59
C LYS A 180 10.82 -3.14 15.15
N ALA A 181 11.60 -4.20 15.06
CA ALA A 181 13.02 -4.15 14.76
C ALA A 181 13.30 -4.21 13.26
N ASP A 182 12.42 -4.88 12.50
CA ASP A 182 12.60 -5.09 11.07
C ASP A 182 11.33 -4.72 10.28
N PRO A 183 11.32 -3.59 9.55
CA PRO A 183 10.15 -3.16 8.76
C PRO A 183 9.81 -4.13 7.61
N GLY A 184 10.69 -5.07 7.28
CA GLY A 184 10.47 -6.16 6.31
C GLY A 184 9.88 -7.43 6.92
N VAL A 185 9.54 -7.44 8.21
CA VAL A 185 8.97 -8.61 8.89
C VAL A 185 7.58 -8.31 9.43
N PHE A 186 6.66 -9.25 9.21
CA PHE A 186 5.29 -9.17 9.66
C PHE A 186 4.90 -10.45 10.38
N TRP A 187 4.14 -10.28 11.44
CA TRP A 187 3.65 -11.37 12.27
C TRP A 187 2.14 -11.44 12.15
N LEU A 188 1.65 -12.63 11.82
CA LEU A 188 0.24 -12.93 11.73
C LEU A 188 -0.17 -13.82 12.89
N GLU A 189 -1.32 -13.53 13.49
CA GLU A 189 -1.97 -14.43 14.45
C GLU A 189 -3.28 -14.94 13.85
N TYR A 190 -3.49 -16.26 13.91
CA TYR A 190 -4.73 -16.90 13.53
C TYR A 190 -5.52 -17.21 14.79
N ILE A 191 -6.67 -16.56 14.93
CA ILE A 191 -7.47 -16.52 16.16
C ILE A 191 -8.82 -17.16 15.86
N ILE A 192 -9.23 -18.14 16.65
CA ILE A 192 -10.57 -18.72 16.62
C ILE A 192 -11.32 -18.17 17.82
N GLN A 193 -12.40 -17.45 17.56
CA GLN A 193 -13.33 -16.99 18.57
C GLN A 193 -14.52 -17.92 18.56
N SER A 194 -14.86 -18.46 19.72
CA SER A 194 -16.04 -19.31 19.86
C SER A 194 -17.31 -18.52 19.57
N ALA A 195 -18.39 -19.24 19.27
CA ALA A 195 -19.70 -18.63 19.14
C ALA A 195 -20.03 -17.82 20.41
N PRO A 196 -20.70 -16.66 20.26
CA PRO A 196 -21.14 -15.90 21.42
C PRO A 196 -22.03 -16.77 22.32
N PRO A 197 -21.99 -16.56 23.65
CA PRO A 197 -22.80 -17.35 24.56
C PRO A 197 -24.29 -17.18 24.27
N ALA A 198 -25.09 -18.20 24.61
CA ALA A 198 -26.53 -18.16 24.40
C ALA A 198 -27.21 -17.12 25.32
N SER A 199 -26.60 -16.85 26.48
CA SER A 199 -27.05 -15.84 27.43
C SER A 199 -26.02 -14.72 27.62
N PRO A 200 -26.43 -13.44 27.75
CA PRO A 200 -25.53 -12.31 28.04
C PRO A 200 -24.80 -12.40 29.39
N VAL A 201 -25.27 -13.27 30.29
CA VAL A 201 -24.71 -13.46 31.64
C VAL A 201 -23.67 -14.58 31.67
N GLU A 202 -23.61 -15.42 30.63
CA GLU A 202 -22.59 -16.45 30.51
C GLU A 202 -21.25 -15.84 30.08
N PRO A 203 -20.13 -16.31 30.65
CA PRO A 203 -18.81 -15.83 30.26
C PRO A 203 -18.51 -16.22 28.81
N SER A 204 -17.90 -15.31 28.05
CA SER A 204 -17.38 -15.64 26.73
C SER A 204 -16.23 -16.63 26.84
N SER A 205 -16.17 -17.59 25.90
CA SER A 205 -15.00 -18.44 25.78
C SER A 205 -13.78 -17.61 25.38
N PRO A 206 -12.59 -17.93 25.91
CA PRO A 206 -11.37 -17.24 25.52
C PRO A 206 -11.07 -17.48 24.04
N ASN A 207 -10.38 -16.52 23.43
CA ASN A 207 -9.85 -16.69 22.08
C ASN A 207 -8.85 -17.85 22.05
N ILE A 208 -8.95 -18.73 21.05
CA ILE A 208 -7.95 -19.75 20.75
C ILE A 208 -6.98 -19.16 19.73
N TYR A 209 -5.68 -19.13 20.07
CA TYR A 209 -4.63 -18.70 19.16
C TYR A 209 -4.07 -19.95 18.49
N ALA A 210 -4.60 -20.25 17.31
CA ALA A 210 -4.41 -21.54 16.65
C ALA A 210 -3.07 -21.63 15.90
N ALA A 211 -2.55 -20.50 15.42
CA ALA A 211 -1.29 -20.46 14.71
C ALA A 211 -0.69 -19.05 14.70
N VAL A 212 0.61 -18.99 14.46
CA VAL A 212 1.34 -17.77 14.16
C VAL A 212 2.15 -17.96 12.88
N ALA A 213 2.26 -16.91 12.08
CA ALA A 213 3.08 -16.93 10.88
C ALA A 213 4.01 -15.71 10.82
N ARG A 214 5.26 -15.94 10.39
CA ARG A 214 6.20 -14.91 10.02
C ARG A 214 6.17 -14.75 8.51
N TYR A 215 5.94 -13.52 8.08
CA TYR A 215 6.15 -13.09 6.71
C TYR A 215 7.45 -12.27 6.72
N ARG A 216 8.53 -12.81 6.16
CA ARG A 216 9.71 -12.00 5.83
C ARG A 216 9.67 -11.62 4.37
N LEU A 217 9.97 -10.37 4.12
CA LEU A 217 9.92 -9.79 2.80
C LEU A 217 11.35 -9.62 2.31
N VAL A 218 11.68 -10.30 1.23
CA VAL A 218 13.04 -10.30 0.67
C VAL A 218 12.99 -10.15 -0.85
N GLU A 219 14.10 -9.70 -1.41
CA GLU A 219 14.31 -9.70 -2.86
C GLU A 219 15.35 -10.78 -3.20
N GLU A 220 15.01 -11.63 -4.15
CA GLU A 220 15.88 -12.70 -4.62
C GLU A 220 15.99 -12.61 -6.15
N ASN A 221 17.19 -12.35 -6.66
CA ASN A 221 17.44 -12.19 -8.09
C ASN A 221 16.57 -11.11 -8.75
N GLY A 222 16.32 -9.99 -8.07
CA GLY A 222 15.46 -8.93 -8.58
C GLY A 222 13.96 -9.23 -8.50
N GLU A 223 13.57 -10.37 -7.92
CA GLU A 223 12.17 -10.73 -7.73
C GLU A 223 11.72 -10.59 -6.26
N PRO A 224 10.52 -10.04 -6.01
CA PRO A 224 9.94 -10.03 -4.68
C PRO A 224 9.54 -11.42 -4.20
N VAL A 225 10.02 -11.79 -3.03
CA VAL A 225 9.71 -13.05 -2.37
C VAL A 225 9.13 -12.80 -0.97
N VAL A 226 8.03 -13.51 -0.67
CA VAL A 226 7.58 -13.71 0.72
C VAL A 226 8.13 -15.03 1.21
N ARG A 227 8.98 -14.97 2.23
CA ARG A 227 9.41 -16.12 3.00
C ARG A 227 8.41 -16.33 4.15
N LEU A 228 7.70 -17.45 4.08
CA LEU A 228 6.57 -17.77 4.94
C LEU A 228 6.95 -18.87 5.94
N GLY A 229 7.10 -18.49 7.20
CA GLY A 229 7.29 -19.41 8.33
C GLY A 229 5.97 -19.55 9.09
N ILE A 230 5.56 -20.77 9.44
CA ILE A 230 4.29 -21.03 10.13
C ILE A 230 4.54 -21.97 11.30
N LEU A 231 4.06 -21.56 12.47
CA LEU A 231 3.93 -22.37 13.68
C LEU A 231 2.45 -22.57 13.95
N CYS A 232 1.98 -23.80 13.86
CA CYS A 232 0.58 -24.15 14.00
C CYS A 232 0.43 -25.32 14.98
N GLU A 233 -0.47 -25.17 15.94
CA GLU A 233 -0.68 -26.12 17.04
C GLU A 233 -2.06 -26.80 16.92
N ARG A 234 -2.55 -26.92 15.69
CA ARG A 234 -3.83 -27.54 15.35
C ARG A 234 -3.59 -28.93 14.76
N PRO A 235 -4.64 -29.76 14.58
CA PRO A 235 -4.54 -30.98 13.80
C PRO A 235 -3.88 -30.71 12.44
N GLU A 236 -3.06 -31.64 11.97
CA GLU A 236 -2.23 -31.48 10.76
C GLU A 236 -3.04 -31.01 9.53
N GLU A 237 -4.25 -31.55 9.35
CA GLU A 237 -5.13 -31.16 8.25
C GLU A 237 -5.55 -29.67 8.32
N GLU A 238 -5.83 -29.15 9.51
CA GLU A 238 -6.15 -27.73 9.72
C GLU A 238 -4.90 -26.87 9.45
N CYS A 239 -3.74 -27.31 9.94
CA CYS A 239 -2.48 -26.60 9.71
C CYS A 239 -2.10 -26.57 8.22
N GLN A 240 -2.35 -27.64 7.48
CA GLN A 240 -2.10 -27.68 6.04
C GLN A 240 -3.06 -26.76 5.28
N LYS A 241 -4.36 -26.74 5.63
CA LYS A 241 -5.34 -25.80 5.05
C LYS A 241 -4.93 -24.34 5.29
N LEU A 242 -4.49 -24.03 6.51
CA LEU A 242 -3.99 -22.69 6.84
C LEU A 242 -2.73 -22.36 6.03
N ARG A 243 -1.80 -23.31 5.91
CA ARG A 243 -0.60 -23.15 5.09
C ARG A 243 -0.97 -22.83 3.65
N ASP A 244 -1.81 -23.64 3.02
CA ASP A 244 -2.25 -23.44 1.64
C ASP A 244 -2.91 -22.06 1.46
N PHE A 245 -3.76 -21.65 2.39
CA PHE A 245 -4.38 -20.31 2.39
C PHE A 245 -3.33 -19.19 2.44
N LEU A 246 -2.34 -19.28 3.34
CA LEU A 246 -1.30 -18.25 3.48
C LEU A 246 -0.39 -18.19 2.24
N PHE A 247 -0.12 -19.33 1.60
CA PHE A 247 0.67 -19.42 0.36
C PHE A 247 -0.06 -18.90 -0.88
N GLN A 248 -1.40 -18.81 -0.88
CA GLN A 248 -2.16 -18.07 -1.92
C GLN A 248 -1.94 -16.56 -1.83
N GLY A 249 -1.39 -16.10 -0.71
CA GLY A 249 -1.06 -14.71 -0.44
C GLY A 249 -2.23 -13.89 0.05
N LEU A 250 -1.90 -12.85 0.79
CA LEU A 250 -2.88 -11.96 1.41
C LEU A 250 -3.51 -11.03 0.35
N PRO A 251 -4.69 -10.43 0.58
CA PRO A 251 -5.38 -9.61 -0.42
C PRO A 251 -4.53 -8.49 -1.05
N PHE A 252 -3.57 -7.94 -0.30
CA PHE A 252 -2.66 -6.88 -0.71
C PHE A 252 -1.27 -7.39 -1.18
N ALA A 253 -1.03 -8.70 -1.08
CA ALA A 253 0.20 -9.40 -1.47
C ALA A 253 -0.13 -10.70 -2.24
N LYS A 254 -1.19 -10.72 -3.06
CA LYS A 254 -1.66 -11.96 -3.70
C LYS A 254 -0.53 -12.65 -4.45
N ALA A 255 -0.39 -13.97 -4.29
CA ALA A 255 0.62 -14.73 -5.01
C ALA A 255 0.47 -14.58 -6.52
N ARG A 256 1.59 -14.70 -7.26
CA ARG A 256 1.53 -14.92 -8.72
C ARG A 256 0.62 -16.12 -8.99
N ARG A 257 -0.38 -15.96 -9.88
CA ARG A 257 -1.07 -17.12 -10.45
C ARG A 257 -0.02 -17.93 -11.21
N ARG A 258 0.07 -19.22 -10.90
CA ARG A 258 0.84 -20.17 -11.71
C ARG A 258 0.22 -20.29 -13.09
#